data_AF-A0AAV8XF86-F1
#
_entry.id   AF-A0AAV8XF86-F1
#
_cell.length_a   1.000
_cell.length_b   1.000
_cell.length_c   1.000
_cell.angle_alpha   90.00
_cell.angle_beta   90.00
_cell.angle_gamma   90.00
#
_symmetry.space_group_name_H-M   'P 1'
#
loop_
_entity.id
_entity.type
_entity.pdbx_description
1 polymer ?
#
loop_
_entity_poly.entity_id
_entity_poly.type
_entity_poly.pdbx_seq_one_letter_code
_entity_poly.pdbx_strand_id
1 'polypeptide(L)'
;MKIKWFFCKEKLLNSYEVVKALVIRNDTIRLNIPSLFLPMMRAQLLKMENVFMPGFSTITWTSMKIPEFCQEVTNVLDYIEMFVKEVRDMKEARIDEVLDTLSVTSLVYLPEDAISPSEFLEENVKHRQKNKYILKAKCVYTVWKNVLNNPGLFF
;
A
#
# COMPACT_ATOMS: atom_id res chain seq x y z
N MET A 1 16.92 37.88 -33.30
CA MET A 1 15.98 37.94 -32.15
C MET A 1 14.93 36.81 -32.13
N LYS A 2 14.41 36.34 -33.29
CA LYS A 2 13.42 35.23 -33.37
C LYS A 2 13.90 33.86 -32.85
N ILE A 3 15.18 33.52 -33.04
CA ILE A 3 15.74 32.21 -32.65
C ILE A 3 15.74 32.00 -31.12
N LYS A 4 16.01 33.06 -30.35
CA LYS A 4 16.04 33.01 -28.88
C LYS A 4 14.64 32.80 -28.27
N TRP A 5 13.61 33.31 -28.94
CA TRP A 5 12.20 33.15 -28.56
C TRP A 5 11.68 31.74 -28.84
N PHE A 6 12.08 31.14 -29.96
CA PHE A 6 11.70 29.78 -30.33
C PHE A 6 12.25 28.75 -29.32
N PHE A 7 13.54 28.88 -28.96
CA PHE A 7 14.20 27.98 -28.01
C PHE A 7 13.64 28.04 -26.58
N CYS A 8 13.26 29.24 -26.09
CA CYS A 8 12.61 29.37 -24.78
C CYS A 8 11.19 28.77 -24.76
N LYS A 9 10.47 28.82 -25.87
CA LYS A 9 9.10 28.30 -25.98
C LYS A 9 9.07 26.77 -25.81
N GLU A 10 9.95 26.05 -26.49
CA GLU A 10 10.01 24.57 -26.39
C GLU A 10 10.38 24.10 -24.98
N LYS A 11 11.37 24.74 -24.36
CA LYS A 11 11.76 24.42 -22.97
C LYS A 11 10.62 24.61 -21.99
N LEU A 12 9.89 25.72 -22.13
CA LEU A 12 8.77 26.03 -21.24
C LEU A 12 7.59 25.07 -21.45
N LEU A 13 7.32 24.68 -22.70
CA LEU A 13 6.31 23.67 -23.01
C LEU A 13 6.67 22.31 -22.40
N ASN A 14 7.91 21.86 -22.56
CA ASN A 14 8.38 20.61 -21.98
C ASN A 14 8.28 20.62 -20.44
N SER A 15 8.71 21.72 -19.80
CA SER A 15 8.56 21.89 -18.35
C SER A 15 7.09 21.85 -17.90
N TYR A 16 6.19 22.46 -18.67
CA TYR A 16 4.75 22.40 -18.40
C TYR A 16 4.20 20.97 -18.48
N GLU A 17 4.57 20.22 -19.52
CA GLU A 17 4.14 18.83 -19.70
C GLU A 17 4.61 17.92 -18.56
N VAL A 18 5.88 18.07 -18.13
CA VAL A 18 6.44 17.32 -17.00
C VAL A 18 5.70 17.64 -15.71
N VAL A 19 5.51 18.91 -15.38
CA VAL A 19 4.80 19.30 -14.14
C VAL A 19 3.35 18.81 -14.17
N LYS A 20 2.68 18.90 -15.32
CA LYS A 20 1.33 18.36 -15.50
C LYS A 20 1.28 16.85 -15.23
N ALA A 21 2.25 16.10 -15.75
CA ALA A 21 2.35 14.66 -15.48
C ALA A 21 2.58 14.37 -13.99
N LEU A 22 3.42 15.16 -13.30
CA LEU A 22 3.67 15.02 -11.86
C LEU A 22 2.42 15.27 -11.01
N VAL A 23 1.60 16.27 -11.39
CA VAL A 23 0.33 16.55 -10.71
C VAL A 23 -0.66 15.41 -10.88
N ILE A 24 -0.82 14.90 -12.11
CA ILE A 24 -1.70 13.74 -12.40
C ILE A 24 -1.23 12.51 -11.59
N ARG A 25 0.09 12.31 -11.49
CA ARG A 25 0.69 11.22 -10.71
C ARG A 25 0.40 11.38 -9.21
N ASN A 26 0.52 12.59 -8.66
CA ASN A 26 0.12 12.88 -7.27
C ASN A 26 -1.34 12.50 -7.00
N ASP A 27 -2.26 12.87 -7.89
CA ASP A 27 -3.68 12.54 -7.72
C ASP A 27 -3.93 11.04 -7.78
N THR A 28 -3.25 10.35 -8.70
CA THR A 28 -3.30 8.89 -8.82
C THR A 28 -2.81 8.19 -7.55
N ILE A 29 -1.71 8.65 -6.96
CA ILE A 29 -1.19 8.10 -5.69
C ILE A 29 -2.22 8.30 -4.56
N ARG A 30 -2.85 9.47 -4.49
CA ARG A 30 -3.89 9.77 -3.48
C ARG A 30 -5.11 8.86 -3.60
N LEU A 31 -5.56 8.57 -4.82
CA LEU A 31 -6.66 7.64 -5.08
C LEU A 31 -6.30 6.19 -4.75
N ASN A 32 -5.02 5.83 -4.85
CA ASN A 32 -4.53 4.50 -4.56
C ASN A 32 -4.34 4.20 -3.07
N ILE A 33 -4.49 5.19 -2.19
CA ILE A 33 -4.37 5.00 -0.74
C ILE A 33 -5.69 4.39 -0.20
N PRO A 34 -5.65 3.21 0.45
CA PRO A 34 -6.84 2.66 1.09
C PRO A 34 -7.31 3.57 2.23
N SER A 35 -8.61 3.83 2.30
CA SER A 35 -9.22 4.76 3.28
C SER A 35 -8.86 4.42 4.74
N LEU A 36 -8.71 3.13 5.05
CA LEU A 36 -8.31 2.62 6.36
C LEU A 36 -6.95 3.15 6.84
N PHE A 37 -6.01 3.38 5.92
CA PHE A 37 -4.64 3.81 6.24
C PHE A 37 -4.42 5.32 6.11
N LEU A 38 -5.45 6.09 5.74
CA LEU A 38 -5.35 7.56 5.62
C LEU A 38 -4.71 8.24 6.85
N PRO A 39 -5.06 7.90 8.10
CA PRO A 39 -4.44 8.51 9.26
C PRO A 39 -2.92 8.28 9.33
N MET A 40 -2.46 7.09 8.93
CA MET A 40 -1.03 6.73 8.90
C MET A 40 -0.31 7.40 7.72
N MET A 41 -1.01 7.59 6.61
CA MET A 41 -0.48 8.23 5.41
C MET A 41 -0.33 9.76 5.53
N ARG A 42 -0.91 10.40 6.56
CA ARG A 42 -0.85 11.86 6.76
C ARG A 42 0.57 12.42 6.66
N ALA A 43 1.54 11.78 7.31
CA ALA A 43 2.93 12.25 7.26
C ALA A 43 3.52 12.21 5.84
N GLN A 44 3.19 11.17 5.06
CA GLN A 44 3.65 11.04 3.67
C GLN A 44 2.92 12.04 2.76
N LEU A 45 1.63 12.28 2.98
CA LEU A 45 0.86 13.29 2.23
C LEU A 45 1.39 14.71 2.47
N LEU A 46 1.78 15.03 3.71
CA LEU A 46 2.43 16.30 4.03
C LEU A 46 3.80 16.42 3.35
N LYS A 47 4.59 15.34 3.33
CA LYS A 47 5.88 15.30 2.62
C LYS A 47 5.69 15.55 1.12
N MET A 48 4.66 14.93 0.53
CA MET A 48 4.28 15.16 -0.86
C MET A 48 3.88 16.61 -1.09
N GLU A 49 3.03 17.20 -0.26
CA GLU A 49 2.62 18.61 -0.40
C GLU A 49 3.80 19.57 -0.28
N ASN A 50 4.69 19.33 0.68
CA ASN A 50 5.89 20.16 0.89
C ASN A 50 6.83 20.16 -0.32
N VAL A 51 6.94 19.06 -1.07
CA VAL A 51 7.79 19.03 -2.28
C VAL A 51 7.20 19.85 -3.41
N PHE A 52 5.88 20.06 -3.45
CA PHE A 52 5.22 20.92 -4.44
C PHE A 52 5.21 22.41 -4.06
N MET A 53 5.37 22.76 -2.77
CA MET A 53 5.35 24.15 -2.28
C MET A 53 6.29 25.13 -3.02
N PRO A 54 7.52 24.74 -3.40
CA PRO A 54 8.39 25.61 -4.19
C PRO A 54 7.81 25.99 -5.56
N GLY A 55 6.99 25.12 -6.16
CA GLY A 55 6.31 25.37 -7.43
C GLY A 55 5.23 26.45 -7.37
N PHE A 56 4.68 26.73 -6.17
CA PHE A 56 3.66 27.77 -5.96
C PHE A 56 4.25 29.10 -5.48
N SER A 57 5.44 29.09 -4.87
CA SER A 57 6.02 30.27 -4.20
C SER A 57 7.28 30.81 -4.88
N THR A 58 8.28 29.96 -5.11
CA THR A 58 9.66 30.40 -5.39
C THR A 58 10.09 30.15 -6.83
N ILE A 59 9.54 29.13 -7.48
CA ILE A 59 9.92 28.73 -8.84
C ILE A 59 9.11 29.52 -9.85
N THR A 60 9.78 30.42 -10.57
CA THR A 60 9.22 31.08 -11.75
C THR A 60 9.45 30.22 -12.99
N TRP A 61 8.48 30.16 -13.91
CA TRP A 61 8.53 29.39 -15.16
C TRP A 61 9.70 29.73 -16.11
N THR A 62 10.45 30.80 -15.80
CA THR A 62 11.65 31.24 -16.50
C THR A 62 12.95 30.87 -15.77
N SER A 63 12.86 30.23 -14.59
CA SER A 63 14.00 29.86 -13.76
C SER A 63 14.74 28.65 -14.32
N MET A 64 16.07 28.64 -14.23
CA MET A 64 16.90 27.48 -14.57
C MET A 64 16.71 26.30 -13.59
N LYS A 65 16.01 26.49 -12.47
CA LYS A 65 15.83 25.50 -11.40
C LYS A 65 14.69 24.50 -11.64
N ILE A 66 13.90 24.66 -12.71
CA ILE A 66 12.73 23.80 -12.99
C ILE A 66 13.11 22.32 -13.16
N PRO A 67 14.18 21.94 -13.89
CA PRO A 67 14.54 20.53 -14.04
C PRO A 67 14.92 19.86 -12.71
N GLU A 68 15.68 20.55 -11.86
CA GLU A 68 16.07 20.06 -10.54
C GLU A 68 14.85 19.86 -9.63
N PHE A 69 13.94 20.82 -9.63
CA PHE A 69 12.66 20.71 -8.94
C PHE A 69 11.83 19.51 -9.42
N CYS A 70 11.65 19.37 -10.74
CA CYS A 70 10.90 18.23 -11.29
C CYS A 70 11.53 16.89 -10.89
N GLN A 71 12.86 16.80 -10.84
CA GLN A 71 13.56 15.60 -10.39
C GLN A 71 13.32 15.33 -8.90
N GLU A 72 13.40 16.35 -8.06
CA GLU A 72 13.13 16.23 -6.62
C GLU A 72 11.70 15.76 -6.35
N VAL A 73 10.72 16.38 -7.01
CA VAL A 73 9.31 15.94 -6.93
C VAL A 73 9.17 14.49 -7.39
N THR A 74 9.80 14.11 -8.51
CA THR A 74 9.74 12.73 -9.03
C THR A 74 10.25 11.74 -7.99
N ASN A 75 11.43 11.98 -7.39
CA ASN A 75 12.03 11.09 -6.40
C ASN A 75 11.13 10.92 -5.17
N VAL A 76 10.49 12.01 -4.70
CA VAL A 76 9.58 11.94 -3.56
C VAL A 76 8.30 11.17 -3.92
N LEU A 77 7.76 11.39 -5.12
CA LEU A 77 6.59 10.62 -5.60
C LEU A 77 6.91 9.13 -5.72
N ASP A 78 8.07 8.77 -6.29
CA ASP A 78 8.51 7.37 -6.41
C ASP A 78 8.59 6.68 -5.03
N TYR A 79 9.19 7.36 -4.05
CA TYR A 79 9.29 6.85 -2.68
C TYR A 79 7.91 6.62 -2.05
N ILE A 80 7.00 7.60 -2.18
CA ILE A 80 5.68 7.50 -1.56
C ILE A 80 4.83 6.45 -2.28
N GLU A 81 4.93 6.35 -3.60
CA GLU A 81 4.21 5.33 -4.38
C GLU A 81 4.65 3.92 -3.99
N MET A 82 5.96 3.70 -3.82
CA MET A 82 6.48 2.42 -3.32
C MET A 82 5.94 2.11 -1.92
N PHE A 83 5.93 3.09 -1.02
CA PHE A 83 5.38 2.92 0.32
C PHE A 83 3.87 2.61 0.31
N VAL A 84 3.09 3.28 -0.53
CA VAL A 84 1.64 3.00 -0.70
C VAL A 84 1.42 1.58 -1.20
N LYS A 85 2.24 1.13 -2.16
CA LYS A 85 2.20 -0.24 -2.67
C LYS A 85 2.48 -1.24 -1.56
N GLU A 86 3.54 -1.06 -0.79
CA GLU A 86 3.87 -1.95 0.33
C GLU A 86 2.73 -2.03 1.37
N VAL A 87 2.12 -0.90 1.73
CA VAL A 87 0.98 -0.87 2.66
C VAL A 87 -0.22 -1.63 2.10
N ARG A 88 -0.50 -1.47 0.80
CA ARG A 88 -1.56 -2.22 0.12
C ARG A 88 -1.27 -3.72 0.11
N ASP A 89 -0.08 -4.11 -0.33
CA ASP A 89 0.33 -5.51 -0.43
C ASP A 89 0.27 -6.18 0.95
N MET A 90 0.67 -5.47 2.02
CA MET A 90 0.52 -5.96 3.39
C MET A 90 -0.95 -6.15 3.80
N LYS A 91 -1.85 -5.24 3.41
CA LYS A 91 -3.28 -5.39 3.68
C LYS A 91 -3.85 -6.61 2.98
N GLU A 92 -3.58 -6.74 1.69
CA GLU A 92 -4.13 -7.82 0.87
C GLU A 92 -3.61 -9.19 1.33
N ALA A 93 -2.29 -9.36 1.44
CA ALA A 93 -1.70 -10.65 1.76
C ALA A 93 -1.85 -11.06 3.24
N ARG A 94 -1.86 -10.11 4.19
CA ARG A 94 -1.85 -10.45 5.62
C ARG A 94 -3.18 -10.25 6.33
N ILE A 95 -4.04 -9.37 5.82
CA ILE A 95 -5.33 -9.07 6.44
C ILE A 95 -6.41 -9.75 5.62
N ASP A 96 -6.57 -9.39 4.35
CA ASP A 96 -7.70 -9.85 3.55
C ASP A 96 -7.64 -11.37 3.30
N GLU A 97 -6.48 -11.90 2.89
CA GLU A 97 -6.32 -13.35 2.67
C GLU A 97 -6.59 -14.16 3.95
N VAL A 98 -6.11 -13.67 5.10
CA VAL A 98 -6.33 -14.33 6.39
C VAL A 98 -7.80 -14.28 6.79
N LEU A 99 -8.45 -13.12 6.65
CA LEU A 99 -9.87 -12.95 6.97
C LEU A 99 -10.78 -13.77 6.05
N ASP A 100 -10.49 -13.81 4.76
CA ASP A 100 -11.24 -14.60 3.80
C ASP A 100 -11.14 -16.10 4.15
N THR A 101 -9.93 -16.56 4.43
CA THR A 101 -9.69 -17.92 4.88
C THR A 101 -10.44 -18.27 6.17
N LEU A 102 -10.51 -17.33 7.13
CA LEU A 102 -11.28 -17.50 8.35
C LEU A 102 -12.79 -17.58 8.06
N SER A 103 -13.29 -16.79 7.10
CA SER A 103 -14.70 -16.77 6.74
C SER A 103 -15.20 -18.10 6.16
N VAL A 104 -14.36 -18.80 5.40
CA VAL A 104 -14.68 -20.09 4.78
C VAL A 104 -14.49 -21.27 5.74
N THR A 105 -13.79 -21.07 6.87
CA THR A 105 -13.49 -22.16 7.81
C THR A 105 -14.73 -22.52 8.64
N SER A 106 -15.41 -23.63 8.28
CA SER A 106 -16.54 -24.13 9.10
C SER A 106 -16.07 -24.61 10.46
N LEU A 107 -16.59 -24.00 11.54
CA LEU A 107 -16.25 -24.34 12.92
C LEU A 107 -16.93 -25.61 13.43
N VAL A 108 -18.01 -26.03 12.77
CA VAL A 108 -18.84 -27.18 13.12
C VAL A 108 -18.81 -28.16 11.97
N TYR A 109 -18.68 -29.44 12.28
CA TYR A 109 -18.85 -30.50 11.30
C TYR A 109 -20.34 -30.82 11.20
N LEU A 110 -20.91 -30.61 10.02
CA LEU A 110 -22.28 -30.98 9.73
C LEU A 110 -22.28 -32.17 8.76
N PRO A 111 -22.76 -33.35 9.18
CA PRO A 111 -22.84 -34.53 8.31
C PRO A 111 -23.97 -34.36 7.27
N GLU A 112 -23.81 -34.98 6.10
CA GLU A 112 -24.84 -35.01 5.05
C GLU A 112 -25.96 -36.02 5.37
N ASP A 113 -25.60 -37.11 6.05
CA ASP A 113 -26.52 -38.18 6.45
C ASP A 113 -26.87 -38.10 7.95
N ALA A 114 -28.01 -38.69 8.32
CA ALA A 114 -28.44 -38.81 9.70
C ALA A 114 -27.51 -39.77 10.48
N ILE A 115 -26.76 -39.23 11.43
CA ILE A 115 -25.88 -39.99 12.33
C ILE A 115 -26.41 -39.97 13.77
N SER A 116 -25.93 -40.89 14.60
CA SER A 116 -26.31 -40.91 16.02
C SER A 116 -25.77 -39.67 16.76
N PRO A 117 -26.47 -39.19 17.82
CA PRO A 117 -25.98 -38.06 18.61
C PRO A 117 -24.57 -38.26 19.20
N SER A 118 -24.24 -39.51 19.54
CA SER A 118 -22.90 -39.90 20.04
C SER A 118 -21.81 -39.74 18.98
N GLU A 119 -22.06 -40.21 17.76
CA GLU A 119 -21.11 -40.07 16.63
C GLU A 119 -20.96 -38.61 16.21
N PHE A 120 -22.05 -37.85 16.19
CA PHE A 120 -22.02 -36.41 15.88
C PHE A 120 -21.12 -35.63 16.85
N LEU A 121 -21.22 -35.94 18.15
CA LEU A 121 -20.37 -35.33 19.17
C LEU A 121 -18.89 -35.69 18.96
N GLU A 122 -18.59 -36.95 18.69
CA GLU A 122 -17.23 -37.42 18.47
C GLU A 122 -16.57 -36.73 17.26
N GLU A 123 -17.27 -36.68 16.13
CA GLU A 123 -16.79 -36.04 14.90
C GLU A 123 -16.60 -34.53 15.07
N ASN A 124 -17.50 -33.85 15.79
CA ASN A 124 -17.34 -32.42 16.09
C ASN A 124 -16.15 -32.14 17.03
N VAL A 125 -15.85 -33.03 17.97
CA VAL A 125 -14.66 -32.90 18.82
C VAL A 125 -13.38 -33.02 17.98
N LYS A 126 -13.31 -34.02 17.08
CA LYS A 126 -12.18 -34.17 16.15
C LYS A 126 -12.03 -32.97 15.22
N HIS A 127 -13.14 -32.50 14.64
CA HIS A 127 -13.17 -31.34 13.75
C HIS A 127 -12.70 -30.06 14.45
N ARG A 128 -13.17 -29.81 15.68
CA ARG A 128 -12.73 -28.68 16.51
C ARG A 128 -11.22 -28.74 16.78
N GLN A 129 -10.68 -29.92 17.10
CA GLN A 129 -9.24 -30.07 17.34
C GLN A 129 -8.43 -29.74 16.09
N LYS A 130 -8.83 -30.27 14.93
CA LYS A 130 -8.20 -29.97 13.64
C LYS A 130 -8.23 -28.47 13.33
N ASN A 131 -9.40 -27.84 13.44
CA ASN A 131 -9.56 -26.41 13.20
C ASN A 131 -8.73 -25.55 14.15
N LYS A 132 -8.59 -25.95 15.42
CA LYS A 132 -7.74 -25.25 16.39
C LYS A 132 -6.28 -25.14 15.90
N TYR A 133 -5.73 -26.19 15.28
CA TYR A 133 -4.37 -26.15 14.73
C TYR A 133 -4.27 -25.26 13.50
N ILE A 134 -5.24 -25.37 12.59
CA ILE A 134 -5.29 -24.57 11.35
C ILE A 134 -5.40 -23.08 11.67
N LEU A 135 -6.31 -22.71 12.58
CA LEU A 135 -6.51 -21.32 13.01
C LEU A 135 -5.28 -20.78 13.73
N LYS A 136 -4.63 -21.57 14.59
CA LYS A 136 -3.36 -21.17 15.23
C LYS A 136 -2.24 -20.94 14.22
N ALA A 137 -2.12 -21.79 13.20
CA ALA A 137 -1.09 -21.62 12.18
C ALA A 137 -1.33 -20.36 11.33
N LYS A 138 -2.60 -20.02 11.06
CA LYS A 138 -2.98 -18.87 10.23
C LYS A 138 -3.06 -17.55 10.99
N CYS A 139 -3.21 -17.56 12.31
CA CYS A 139 -3.17 -16.36 13.12
C CYS A 139 -1.80 -15.66 13.02
N VAL A 140 -1.83 -14.38 12.66
CA VAL A 140 -0.70 -13.44 12.54
C VAL A 140 0.24 -13.49 13.75
N TYR A 141 -0.28 -13.81 14.94
CA TYR A 141 0.49 -13.94 16.18
C TYR A 141 1.61 -14.98 16.11
N THR A 142 1.46 -16.08 15.36
CA THR A 142 2.47 -17.15 15.30
C THR A 142 3.61 -16.79 14.35
N VAL A 143 3.28 -16.11 13.24
CA VAL A 143 4.25 -15.54 12.29
C VAL A 143 5.07 -14.44 12.97
N TRP A 144 4.42 -13.48 13.63
CA TRP A 144 5.13 -12.41 14.36
C TRP A 144 5.88 -12.91 15.59
N LYS A 145 5.37 -13.92 16.31
CA LYS A 145 6.10 -14.54 17.42
C LYS A 145 7.35 -15.27 16.94
N ASN A 146 7.33 -15.88 15.75
CA ASN A 146 8.53 -16.46 15.15
C ASN A 146 9.53 -15.39 14.68
N VAL A 147 9.06 -14.26 14.15
CA VAL A 147 9.91 -13.10 13.79
C VAL A 147 10.53 -12.45 15.02
N LEU A 148 9.76 -12.24 16.09
CA LEU A 148 10.26 -11.69 17.37
C LEU A 148 11.21 -12.65 18.09
N ASN A 149 11.00 -13.96 17.95
CA ASN A 149 11.87 -14.97 18.56
C ASN A 149 13.13 -15.27 17.73
N ASN A 150 13.23 -14.80 16.48
CA ASN A 150 14.42 -14.92 15.64
C ASN A 150 14.69 -13.62 14.87
N PRO A 151 15.27 -12.60 15.53
CA PRO A 151 15.55 -11.30 14.90
C PRO A 151 16.64 -11.36 13.80
N GLY A 152 17.32 -12.48 13.61
CA GLY A 152 18.40 -12.65 12.62
C GLY A 152 17.95 -13.02 11.19
N LEU A 153 16.65 -13.10 10.91
CA LEU A 153 16.13 -13.48 9.58
C LEU A 153 15.89 -12.30 8.62
N PHE A 154 16.30 -11.09 9.00
CA PHE A 154 16.14 -9.87 8.19
C PHE A 154 17.44 -9.09 7.95
N PHE A 155 18.61 -9.69 8.19
CA PHE A 155 19.91 -9.20 7.69
C PHE A 155 20.60 -10.26 6.84
#